data_AF-A0AAW2PYQ9-F1
#
_entry.id   AF-A0AAW2PYQ9-F1
#
_cell.length_a   1.000
_cell.length_b   1.000
_cell.length_c   1.000
_cell.angle_alpha   90.00
_cell.angle_beta   90.00
_cell.angle_gamma   90.00
#
_symmetry.space_group_name_H-M   'P 1'
#
loop_
_entity.id
_entity.type
_entity.pdbx_description
1 polymer ?
#
loop_
_entity_poly.entity_id
_entity_poly.type
_entity_poly.pdbx_seq_one_letter_code
_entity_poly.pdbx_strand_id
1 'polypeptide(L)'
;MSGSVSTCGTKDMVGELDEMMDNQWMAAVLGAKDAVEWIYRGEGAANLVLAYCGSAPKFVGKVLRIQKVPANGSECENGHSALTKLECILWGKFEGIVSAPTRETAEQLYVQKVMCPLLGSEHVDAGIHVLVSREFLEAVEKKVLGQRPSWRVDAAKVNPLCDSVLLIADHSKFPHGIFKEDFCVSVEIKPKGGFLPVSEFIAEENAVKKKIPRFKMHQLLKLHQGKIRKLSKYDPLDMFSGSKDRNNFRVFLNGSLAFGGMDGSADSASYTLDQAFLDGLKHIIVAKDGMHIKYFLELVAETIFKSGLLDRLLEVQKLDAIDIEGAIHAYYDIVSQPCMVCREKDGNKLLGRYSSLHSMPRDEKLKIVRDYLISSTAKDLSLMISFRSRGNNLESPYKVVFLESTKQTFDYKASFIDLDMKPLKKMEYYYKLDQQIVSFYVKMVKDKEAIDNGYRSQKDINKGKEGKVVASFDFFLSAGSVLPQNIPHCENVSEDVVLDLSTHGSNKITFHMFEHTIFL
;
A
#
# COMPACT_ATOMS: atom_id res chain seq x y z
N MET A 1 43.73 -51.75 -1.11
CA MET A 1 42.28 -51.73 -1.45
C MET A 1 41.74 -50.37 -1.08
N SER A 2 41.79 -49.44 -2.02
CA SER A 2 41.25 -48.08 -1.92
C SER A 2 39.81 -48.08 -2.45
N GLY A 3 38.84 -48.00 -1.55
CA GLY A 3 37.42 -47.90 -1.91
C GLY A 3 36.97 -46.44 -1.92
N SER A 4 36.63 -45.94 -3.10
CA SER A 4 35.92 -44.68 -3.35
C SER A 4 34.45 -44.81 -2.94
N VAL A 5 33.97 -43.96 -2.04
CA VAL A 5 32.54 -43.77 -1.78
C VAL A 5 32.04 -42.67 -2.71
N SER A 6 31.07 -42.99 -3.57
CA SER A 6 30.40 -42.01 -4.41
C SER A 6 29.38 -41.23 -3.58
N THR A 7 29.42 -39.92 -3.68
CA THR A 7 28.38 -39.02 -3.17
C THR A 7 27.56 -38.55 -4.37
N CYS A 8 26.36 -39.11 -4.54
CA CYS A 8 25.40 -38.67 -5.55
C CYS A 8 24.04 -38.41 -4.89
N GLY A 9 23.45 -37.26 -5.21
CA GLY A 9 21.99 -37.12 -5.31
C GLY A 9 21.21 -36.63 -4.08
N THR A 10 21.47 -35.42 -3.59
CA THR A 10 20.47 -34.67 -2.78
C THR A 10 20.24 -33.22 -3.22
N LYS A 11 20.91 -32.74 -4.28
CA LYS A 11 20.71 -31.37 -4.79
C LYS A 11 19.71 -31.25 -5.93
N ASP A 12 19.31 -32.35 -6.58
CA ASP A 12 18.45 -32.30 -7.77
C ASP A 12 16.94 -32.49 -7.48
N MET A 13 16.56 -33.04 -6.32
CA MET A 13 15.14 -33.29 -6.00
C MET A 13 14.30 -32.02 -5.75
N VAL A 14 14.91 -30.91 -5.31
CA VAL A 14 14.17 -29.65 -5.08
C VAL A 14 13.86 -28.96 -6.41
N GLY A 15 14.79 -29.02 -7.38
CA GLY A 15 14.56 -28.50 -8.72
C GLY A 15 13.53 -29.30 -9.50
N GLU A 16 13.56 -30.63 -9.39
CA GLU A 16 12.57 -31.51 -10.03
C GLU A 16 11.16 -31.37 -9.41
N LEU A 17 11.05 -31.11 -8.11
CA LEU A 17 9.76 -30.84 -7.45
C LEU A 17 9.19 -29.47 -7.83
N ASP A 18 10.02 -28.44 -7.94
CA ASP A 18 9.60 -27.12 -8.43
C ASP A 18 9.19 -27.19 -9.93
N GLU A 19 9.92 -27.92 -10.78
CA GLU A 19 9.53 -28.14 -12.19
C GLU A 19 8.27 -29.01 -12.34
N MET A 20 8.12 -30.08 -11.56
CA MET A 20 6.91 -30.91 -11.55
C MET A 20 5.70 -30.15 -11.00
N MET A 21 5.92 -29.26 -10.02
CA MET A 21 4.90 -28.34 -9.57
C MET A 21 4.55 -27.38 -10.70
N ASP A 22 5.47 -26.59 -11.25
CA ASP A 22 5.17 -25.65 -12.36
C ASP A 22 4.41 -26.30 -13.54
N ASN A 23 4.70 -27.55 -13.88
CA ASN A 23 3.99 -28.31 -14.92
C ASN A 23 2.51 -28.63 -14.59
N GLN A 24 2.10 -28.69 -13.31
CA GLN A 24 0.70 -28.87 -12.91
C GLN A 24 -0.17 -27.62 -13.11
N TRP A 25 0.42 -26.42 -13.08
CA TRP A 25 -0.33 -25.16 -13.30
C TRP A 25 -0.44 -24.78 -14.78
N MET A 26 0.51 -25.21 -15.62
CA MET A 26 0.52 -24.95 -17.06
C MET A 26 -0.59 -25.68 -17.85
N ALA A 27 -1.25 -26.69 -17.28
CA ALA A 27 -2.14 -27.59 -18.03
C ALA A 27 -3.64 -27.19 -18.03
N ALA A 28 -4.07 -26.17 -17.27
CA ALA A 28 -5.49 -25.85 -17.16
C ALA A 28 -5.80 -24.36 -17.40
N VAL A 29 -6.43 -24.07 -18.53
CA VAL A 29 -6.98 -22.74 -18.85
C VAL A 29 -8.32 -22.57 -18.13
N LEU A 30 -8.48 -21.50 -17.36
CA LEU A 30 -9.76 -21.13 -16.75
C LEU A 30 -10.71 -20.60 -17.85
N GLY A 31 -11.86 -21.24 -18.02
CA GLY A 31 -12.89 -20.87 -18.99
C GLY A 31 -14.12 -20.23 -18.33
N ALA A 32 -15.08 -19.77 -19.12
CA ALA A 32 -16.28 -19.07 -18.66
C ALA A 32 -17.01 -19.74 -17.48
N LYS A 33 -17.09 -21.08 -17.48
CA LYS A 33 -17.75 -21.86 -16.42
C LYS A 33 -17.07 -21.72 -15.06
N ASP A 34 -15.77 -21.47 -15.03
CA ASP A 34 -14.98 -21.40 -13.80
C ASP A 34 -15.19 -20.07 -13.07
N ALA A 35 -15.69 -19.03 -13.75
CA ALA A 35 -15.96 -17.70 -13.17
C ALA A 35 -16.94 -17.75 -11.98
N VAL A 36 -17.81 -18.77 -11.90
CA VAL A 36 -18.74 -18.94 -10.78
C VAL A 36 -18.02 -19.23 -9.47
N GLU A 37 -16.82 -19.83 -9.52
CA GLU A 37 -16.02 -20.23 -8.36
C GLU A 37 -15.13 -19.09 -7.82
N TRP A 38 -15.20 -17.89 -8.41
CA TRP A 38 -14.41 -16.72 -8.01
C TRP A 38 -15.30 -15.57 -7.58
N ILE A 39 -15.20 -15.13 -6.33
CA ILE A 39 -16.03 -14.04 -5.76
C ILE A 39 -15.23 -12.75 -5.65
N TYR A 40 -15.91 -11.61 -5.79
CA TYR A 40 -15.28 -10.31 -5.64
C TYR A 40 -14.64 -10.21 -4.25
N ARG A 41 -13.35 -9.88 -4.25
CA ARG A 41 -12.57 -9.61 -3.06
C ARG A 41 -12.41 -8.10 -2.98
N GLY A 42 -11.89 -7.50 -4.04
CA GLY A 42 -11.64 -6.07 -4.04
C GLY A 42 -10.97 -5.56 -5.31
N GLU A 43 -10.74 -4.24 -5.42
CA GLU A 43 -9.93 -3.68 -6.51
C GLU A 43 -9.12 -2.41 -6.16
N GLY A 44 -7.86 -2.41 -6.59
CA GLY A 44 -7.03 -1.21 -6.66
C GLY A 44 -7.34 -0.37 -7.90
N ALA A 45 -6.48 0.60 -8.22
CA ALA A 45 -6.60 1.33 -9.48
C ALA A 45 -6.31 0.42 -10.68
N ALA A 46 -5.27 -0.41 -10.58
CA ALA A 46 -4.76 -1.24 -11.68
C ALA A 46 -5.30 -2.67 -11.71
N ASN A 47 -5.73 -3.22 -10.57
CA ASN A 47 -6.02 -4.66 -10.44
C ASN A 47 -7.35 -4.92 -9.73
N LEU A 48 -8.10 -5.89 -10.23
CA LEU A 48 -9.23 -6.56 -9.59
C LEU A 48 -8.70 -7.81 -8.87
N VAL A 49 -9.23 -8.10 -7.69
CA VAL A 49 -8.89 -9.29 -6.89
C VAL A 49 -10.17 -10.11 -6.67
N LEU A 50 -10.07 -11.42 -6.88
CA LEU A 50 -11.15 -12.37 -6.66
C LEU A 50 -10.68 -13.50 -5.73
N ALA A 51 -11.48 -13.88 -4.74
CA ALA A 51 -11.20 -15.05 -3.91
C ALA A 51 -11.82 -16.31 -4.49
N TYR A 52 -11.11 -17.42 -4.39
CA TYR A 52 -11.68 -18.72 -4.73
C TYR A 52 -12.71 -19.14 -3.66
N CYS A 53 -13.89 -19.56 -4.13
CA CYS A 53 -14.97 -20.11 -3.32
C CYS A 53 -15.39 -21.53 -3.74
N GLY A 54 -14.73 -22.12 -4.75
CA GLY A 54 -14.97 -23.50 -5.16
C GLY A 54 -14.28 -24.54 -4.26
N SER A 55 -14.19 -25.77 -4.77
CA SER A 55 -13.66 -26.92 -4.01
C SER A 55 -12.37 -27.52 -4.60
N ALA A 56 -11.90 -27.04 -5.76
CA ALA A 56 -10.70 -27.57 -6.40
C ALA A 56 -9.46 -27.32 -5.52
N PRO A 57 -8.76 -28.38 -5.04
CA PRO A 57 -7.68 -28.24 -4.06
C PRO A 57 -6.58 -27.26 -4.46
N LYS A 58 -6.25 -27.19 -5.76
CA LYS A 58 -5.22 -26.28 -6.31
C LYS A 58 -5.53 -24.78 -6.16
N PHE A 59 -6.79 -24.40 -5.99
CA PHE A 59 -7.23 -23.00 -5.86
C PHE A 59 -7.74 -22.67 -4.45
N VAL A 60 -7.93 -23.66 -3.57
CA VAL A 60 -8.36 -23.42 -2.19
C VAL A 60 -7.34 -22.53 -1.48
N GLY A 61 -7.84 -21.43 -0.88
CA GLY A 61 -6.99 -20.47 -0.18
C GLY A 61 -6.15 -19.61 -1.12
N LYS A 62 -6.56 -19.46 -2.38
CA LYS A 62 -5.94 -18.57 -3.37
C LYS A 62 -6.86 -17.42 -3.76
N VAL A 63 -6.25 -16.38 -4.32
CA VAL A 63 -6.92 -15.26 -4.98
C VAL A 63 -6.40 -15.11 -6.40
N LEU A 64 -7.26 -14.70 -7.33
CA LEU A 64 -6.86 -14.19 -8.63
C LEU A 64 -6.66 -12.69 -8.56
N ARG A 65 -5.60 -12.21 -9.19
CA ARG A 65 -5.32 -10.80 -9.43
C ARG A 65 -5.35 -10.57 -10.94
N ILE A 66 -6.31 -9.76 -11.37
CA ILE A 66 -6.66 -9.54 -12.77
C ILE A 66 -6.44 -8.06 -13.08
N GLN A 67 -5.67 -7.79 -14.13
CA GLN A 67 -5.38 -6.42 -14.54
C GLN A 67 -6.63 -5.75 -15.13
N LYS A 68 -6.75 -4.44 -14.87
CA LYS A 68 -7.78 -3.58 -15.44
C LYS A 68 -7.19 -2.63 -16.47
N VAL A 69 -8.01 -2.25 -17.43
CA VAL A 69 -7.71 -1.23 -18.44
C VAL A 69 -8.68 -0.05 -18.29
N PRO A 70 -8.25 1.19 -18.62
CA PRO A 70 -9.14 2.35 -18.60
C PRO A 70 -10.39 2.13 -19.45
N ALA A 71 -11.56 2.57 -18.96
CA ALA A 71 -12.83 2.39 -19.67
C ALA A 71 -12.84 3.05 -21.06
N ASN A 72 -12.12 4.16 -21.20
CA ASN A 72 -12.07 5.01 -22.40
C ASN A 72 -11.01 4.60 -23.44
N GLY A 73 -10.40 3.42 -23.30
CA GLY A 73 -9.81 2.66 -24.41
C GLY A 73 -8.62 3.28 -25.15
N SER A 74 -7.50 3.57 -24.47
CA SER A 74 -6.26 4.00 -25.13
C SER A 74 -5.04 3.09 -24.94
N GLU A 75 -5.14 1.96 -24.25
CA GLU A 75 -3.98 1.07 -23.99
C GLU A 75 -4.36 -0.42 -24.14
N CYS A 76 -5.08 -0.77 -25.21
CA CYS A 76 -5.22 -2.17 -25.64
C CYS A 76 -4.22 -2.46 -26.76
N GLU A 77 -2.93 -2.25 -26.52
CA GLU A 77 -1.89 -2.54 -27.53
C GLU A 77 -1.16 -3.83 -27.16
N ASN A 78 -1.69 -4.97 -27.64
CA ASN A 78 -1.05 -6.29 -27.61
C ASN A 78 0.19 -6.39 -28.54
N GLY A 79 0.91 -5.29 -28.78
CA GLY A 79 1.97 -5.20 -29.80
C GLY A 79 3.25 -4.48 -29.38
N HIS A 80 3.32 -3.91 -28.18
CA HIS A 80 4.55 -3.29 -27.68
C HIS A 80 5.38 -4.28 -26.85
N SER A 81 6.70 -4.11 -26.88
CA SER A 81 7.59 -4.83 -25.97
C SER A 81 7.13 -4.65 -24.51
N ALA A 82 7.17 -5.72 -23.71
CA ALA A 82 6.75 -5.74 -22.30
C ALA A 82 7.25 -4.54 -21.48
N LEU A 83 8.46 -4.07 -21.82
CA LEU A 83 9.12 -2.91 -21.24
C LEU A 83 9.55 -1.95 -22.35
N THR A 84 9.61 -0.66 -22.03
CA THR A 84 10.24 0.32 -22.92
C THR A 84 11.76 0.07 -23.02
N LYS A 85 12.42 0.54 -24.09
CA LYS A 85 13.87 0.40 -24.27
C LYS A 85 14.69 0.87 -23.06
N LEU A 86 14.27 1.97 -22.41
CA LEU A 86 14.94 2.50 -21.24
C LEU A 86 14.66 1.67 -19.98
N GLU A 87 13.44 1.12 -19.82
CA GLU A 87 13.15 0.17 -18.75
C GLU A 87 13.97 -1.12 -18.92
N CYS A 88 14.18 -1.60 -20.15
CA CYS A 88 15.08 -2.73 -20.40
C CYS A 88 16.50 -2.46 -19.88
N ILE A 89 17.04 -1.26 -20.13
CA ILE A 89 18.36 -0.87 -19.62
C ILE A 89 18.33 -0.74 -18.09
N LEU A 90 17.27 -0.15 -17.54
CA LEU A 90 17.12 0.05 -16.10
C LEU A 90 17.11 -1.29 -15.35
N TRP A 91 16.36 -2.26 -15.85
CA TRP A 91 16.15 -3.56 -15.20
C TRP A 91 17.07 -4.67 -15.72
N GLY A 92 17.91 -4.41 -16.72
CA GLY A 92 18.77 -5.42 -17.37
C GLY A 92 19.79 -6.12 -16.49
N LYS A 93 20.02 -5.65 -15.26
CA LYS A 93 20.85 -6.34 -14.27
C LYS A 93 20.14 -7.54 -13.60
N PHE A 94 18.81 -7.64 -13.75
CA PHE A 94 18.01 -8.71 -13.15
C PHE A 94 17.63 -9.71 -14.24
N GLU A 95 18.09 -10.93 -14.07
CA GLU A 95 17.85 -12.02 -15.01
C GLU A 95 16.36 -12.25 -15.25
N GLY A 96 16.00 -12.49 -16.51
CA GLY A 96 14.63 -12.80 -16.93
C GLY A 96 13.73 -11.58 -17.18
N ILE A 97 13.89 -10.47 -16.46
CA ILE A 97 12.95 -9.32 -16.53
C ILE A 97 12.86 -8.73 -17.94
N VAL A 98 14.01 -8.54 -18.61
CA VAL A 98 14.05 -7.92 -19.95
C VAL A 98 13.57 -8.85 -21.06
N SER A 99 13.74 -10.16 -20.87
CA SER A 99 13.31 -11.20 -21.81
C SER A 99 11.85 -11.63 -21.60
N ALA A 100 11.14 -11.03 -20.65
CA ALA A 100 9.76 -11.36 -20.36
C ALA A 100 8.84 -11.10 -21.57
N PRO A 101 7.95 -12.04 -21.93
CA PRO A 101 7.10 -11.92 -23.12
C PRO A 101 6.01 -10.86 -22.95
N THR A 102 5.55 -10.63 -21.71
CA THR A 102 4.48 -9.70 -21.38
C THR A 102 4.88 -8.81 -20.20
N ARG A 103 4.22 -7.66 -20.06
CA ARG A 103 4.46 -6.74 -18.96
C ARG A 103 4.14 -7.39 -17.61
N GLU A 104 3.12 -8.23 -17.58
CA GLU A 104 2.68 -8.95 -16.39
C GLU A 104 3.76 -9.94 -15.94
N THR A 105 4.38 -10.65 -16.87
CA THR A 105 5.51 -11.55 -16.58
C THR A 105 6.72 -10.74 -16.07
N ALA A 106 7.00 -9.58 -16.66
CA ALA A 106 8.06 -8.70 -16.19
C ALA A 106 7.80 -8.18 -14.77
N GLU A 107 6.54 -7.85 -14.44
CA GLU A 107 6.10 -7.40 -13.12
C GLU A 107 6.18 -8.52 -12.08
N GLN A 108 5.81 -9.76 -12.43
CA GLN A 108 6.00 -10.93 -11.56
C GLN A 108 7.49 -11.17 -11.27
N LEU A 109 8.33 -11.16 -12.32
CA LEU A 109 9.79 -11.31 -12.18
C LEU A 109 10.41 -10.15 -11.39
N TYR A 110 9.87 -8.92 -11.50
CA TYR A 110 10.27 -7.81 -10.64
C TYR A 110 10.00 -8.14 -9.16
N VAL A 111 8.81 -8.65 -8.82
CA VAL A 111 8.53 -9.08 -7.44
C VAL A 111 9.50 -10.18 -7.01
N GLN A 112 9.65 -11.22 -7.82
CA GLN A 112 10.48 -12.38 -7.50
C GLN A 112 11.98 -12.07 -7.39
N LYS A 113 12.53 -11.27 -8.30
CA LYS A 113 13.99 -11.05 -8.45
C LYS A 113 14.46 -9.75 -7.81
N VAL A 114 13.56 -8.80 -7.52
CA VAL A 114 13.88 -7.50 -6.90
C VAL A 114 13.29 -7.40 -5.50
N MET A 115 11.98 -7.59 -5.35
CA MET A 115 11.32 -7.34 -4.05
C MET A 115 11.51 -8.50 -3.06
N CYS A 116 11.48 -9.76 -3.49
CA CYS A 116 11.69 -10.91 -2.59
C CYS A 116 13.05 -10.86 -1.87
N PRO A 117 14.20 -10.64 -2.55
CA PRO A 117 15.48 -10.53 -1.84
C PRO A 117 15.52 -9.37 -0.85
N LEU A 118 14.87 -8.26 -1.18
CA LEU A 118 14.85 -7.04 -0.35
C LEU A 118 13.94 -7.16 0.88
N LEU A 119 12.77 -7.79 0.75
CA LEU A 119 11.74 -7.86 1.80
C LEU A 119 11.59 -9.22 2.49
N GLY A 120 12.13 -10.29 1.91
CA GLY A 120 12.15 -11.64 2.47
C GLY A 120 11.25 -12.57 1.71
N SER A 121 11.80 -13.68 1.22
CA SER A 121 11.04 -14.68 0.46
C SER A 121 9.90 -15.29 1.27
N GLU A 122 10.02 -15.32 2.61
CA GLU A 122 8.96 -15.79 3.49
C GLU A 122 7.79 -14.79 3.67
N HIS A 123 7.96 -13.55 3.21
CA HIS A 123 7.02 -12.45 3.36
C HIS A 123 6.52 -11.88 2.03
N VAL A 124 6.98 -12.41 0.90
CA VAL A 124 6.60 -11.96 -0.43
C VAL A 124 6.15 -13.16 -1.26
N ASP A 125 4.90 -13.11 -1.72
CA ASP A 125 4.38 -14.06 -2.70
C ASP A 125 4.39 -13.38 -4.08
N ALA A 126 5.26 -13.84 -4.97
CA ALA A 126 5.31 -13.34 -6.35
C ALA A 126 4.10 -13.80 -7.17
N GLY A 127 3.36 -14.80 -6.70
CA GLY A 127 2.28 -15.45 -7.42
C GLY A 127 2.78 -16.31 -8.58
N ILE A 128 1.85 -16.99 -9.22
CA ILE A 128 2.08 -17.81 -10.42
C ILE A 128 1.05 -17.45 -11.51
N HIS A 129 1.46 -17.48 -12.77
CA HIS A 129 0.54 -17.24 -13.87
C HIS A 129 -0.38 -18.43 -14.08
N VAL A 130 -1.66 -18.15 -14.30
CA VAL A 130 -2.66 -19.12 -14.72
C VAL A 130 -3.29 -18.62 -16.01
N LEU A 131 -3.37 -19.50 -17.00
CA LEU A 131 -3.98 -19.18 -18.29
C LEU A 131 -5.49 -18.99 -18.13
N VAL A 132 -6.04 -17.99 -18.82
CA VAL A 132 -7.47 -17.66 -18.82
C VAL A 132 -7.97 -17.52 -20.25
N SER A 133 -9.23 -17.90 -20.47
CA SER A 133 -9.91 -17.61 -21.71
C SER A 133 -10.50 -16.20 -21.69
N ARG A 134 -10.71 -15.61 -22.87
CA ARG A 134 -11.41 -14.33 -22.99
C ARG A 134 -12.81 -14.38 -22.38
N GLU A 135 -13.51 -15.49 -22.59
CA GLU A 135 -14.86 -15.72 -22.08
C GLU A 135 -14.88 -15.82 -20.55
N PHE A 136 -13.82 -16.31 -19.92
CA PHE A 136 -13.65 -16.25 -18.46
C PHE A 136 -13.61 -14.80 -17.97
N LEU A 137 -12.79 -13.95 -18.59
CA LEU A 137 -12.63 -12.55 -18.21
C LEU A 137 -13.91 -11.74 -18.42
N GLU A 138 -14.61 -11.96 -19.54
CA GLU A 138 -15.92 -11.35 -19.81
C GLU A 138 -17.00 -11.81 -18.80
N ALA A 139 -17.00 -13.10 -18.43
CA ALA A 139 -17.90 -13.63 -17.41
C ALA A 139 -17.61 -13.04 -16.02
N VAL A 140 -16.33 -12.88 -15.67
CA VAL A 140 -15.88 -12.22 -14.43
C VAL A 140 -16.37 -10.78 -14.38
N GLU A 141 -16.09 -9.97 -15.41
CA GLU A 141 -16.48 -8.54 -15.46
C GLU A 141 -17.99 -8.38 -15.22
N LYS A 142 -18.80 -9.18 -15.92
CA LYS A 142 -20.26 -9.17 -15.75
C LYS A 142 -20.69 -9.55 -14.33
N LYS A 143 -20.06 -10.56 -13.73
CA LYS A 143 -20.40 -11.05 -12.38
C LYS A 143 -20.11 -10.02 -11.30
N VAL A 144 -19.00 -9.31 -11.40
CA VAL A 144 -18.55 -8.38 -10.34
C VAL A 144 -19.15 -6.99 -10.48
N LEU A 145 -19.74 -6.63 -11.63
CA LEU A 145 -20.22 -5.27 -11.92
C LEU A 145 -21.06 -4.65 -10.80
N GLY A 146 -22.02 -5.40 -10.24
CA GLY A 146 -22.88 -4.93 -9.14
C GLY A 146 -22.23 -4.88 -7.75
N GLN A 147 -21.01 -5.41 -7.60
CA GLN A 147 -20.24 -5.44 -6.35
C GLN A 147 -19.13 -4.38 -6.33
N ARG A 148 -18.74 -3.88 -7.50
CA ARG A 148 -17.71 -2.86 -7.67
C ARG A 148 -18.28 -1.47 -7.35
N PRO A 149 -17.54 -0.58 -6.66
CA PRO A 149 -17.96 0.80 -6.47
C PRO A 149 -18.19 1.49 -7.82
N SER A 150 -19.25 2.31 -7.96
CA SER A 150 -19.62 2.96 -9.23
C SER A 150 -18.45 3.70 -9.90
N TRP A 151 -17.77 4.58 -9.16
CA TRP A 151 -16.60 5.33 -9.65
C TRP A 151 -15.43 4.44 -10.11
N ARG A 152 -15.32 3.20 -9.62
CA ARG A 152 -14.31 2.24 -10.08
C ARG A 152 -14.72 1.57 -11.39
N VAL A 153 -16.02 1.31 -11.55
CA VAL A 153 -16.61 0.81 -12.80
C VAL A 153 -16.42 1.84 -13.90
N ASP A 154 -16.70 3.12 -13.60
CA ASP A 154 -16.56 4.23 -14.56
C ASP A 154 -15.09 4.41 -15.00
N ALA A 155 -14.14 4.21 -14.09
CA ALA A 155 -12.72 4.43 -14.37
C ALA A 155 -12.08 3.32 -15.21
N ALA A 156 -12.40 2.05 -14.92
CA ALA A 156 -11.69 0.92 -15.51
C ALA A 156 -12.52 -0.39 -15.53
N LYS A 157 -12.19 -1.28 -16.47
CA LYS A 157 -12.79 -2.61 -16.64
C LYS A 157 -11.71 -3.69 -16.69
N VAL A 158 -12.07 -4.95 -16.44
CA VAL A 158 -11.16 -6.09 -16.68
C VAL A 158 -10.64 -6.06 -18.12
N ASN A 159 -9.35 -6.31 -18.31
CA ASN A 159 -8.76 -6.40 -19.64
C ASN A 159 -9.12 -7.74 -20.31
N PRO A 160 -9.99 -7.77 -21.34
CA PRO A 160 -10.40 -9.03 -21.97
C PRO A 160 -9.34 -9.62 -22.91
N LEU A 161 -8.23 -8.91 -23.13
CA LEU A 161 -7.16 -9.31 -24.03
C LEU A 161 -6.01 -10.03 -23.32
N CYS A 162 -6.03 -10.10 -21.98
CA CYS A 162 -5.06 -10.89 -21.22
C CYS A 162 -5.33 -12.38 -21.44
N ASP A 163 -4.26 -13.15 -21.64
CA ASP A 163 -4.28 -14.61 -21.75
C ASP A 163 -3.88 -15.32 -20.44
N SER A 164 -3.39 -14.55 -19.47
CA SER A 164 -3.02 -15.04 -18.14
C SER A 164 -3.35 -14.02 -17.05
N VAL A 165 -3.53 -14.54 -15.83
CA VAL A 165 -3.76 -13.78 -14.60
C VAL A 165 -2.86 -14.30 -13.49
N LEU A 166 -2.64 -13.50 -12.45
CA LEU A 166 -1.76 -13.90 -11.35
C LEU A 166 -2.57 -14.58 -10.24
N LEU A 167 -2.21 -15.81 -9.90
CA LEU A 167 -2.75 -16.57 -8.77
C LEU A 167 -1.81 -16.43 -7.57
N ILE A 168 -2.34 -15.91 -6.46
CA ILE A 168 -1.56 -15.60 -5.24
C ILE A 168 -2.23 -16.30 -4.05
N ALA A 169 -1.48 -16.60 -2.99
CA ALA A 169 -2.07 -17.00 -1.71
C ALA A 169 -3.10 -15.97 -1.21
N ASP A 170 -4.22 -16.45 -0.68
CA ASP A 170 -5.15 -15.61 0.07
C ASP A 170 -4.50 -15.28 1.42
N HIS A 171 -3.80 -14.15 1.46
CA HIS A 171 -3.12 -13.67 2.67
C HIS A 171 -4.09 -13.32 3.80
N SER A 172 -5.40 -13.34 3.57
CA SER A 172 -6.39 -13.17 4.64
C SER A 172 -6.78 -14.46 5.36
N LYS A 173 -6.32 -15.62 4.89
CA LYS A 173 -6.68 -16.96 5.40
C LYS A 173 -5.44 -17.78 5.74
N PHE A 174 -5.51 -18.61 6.77
CA PHE A 174 -4.53 -19.69 6.90
C PHE A 174 -4.87 -20.80 5.89
N PRO A 175 -3.88 -21.32 5.13
CA PRO A 175 -4.05 -22.56 4.38
C PRO A 175 -4.58 -23.65 5.31
N HIS A 176 -5.54 -24.45 4.85
CA HIS A 176 -6.17 -25.47 5.68
C HIS A 176 -5.11 -26.44 6.20
N GLY A 177 -4.83 -26.38 7.50
CA GLY A 177 -4.27 -27.53 8.22
C GLY A 177 -5.35 -28.60 8.36
N ILE A 178 -4.97 -29.76 8.86
CA ILE A 178 -5.82 -30.96 9.08
C ILE A 178 -7.13 -30.66 9.86
N PHE A 179 -7.24 -29.50 10.52
CA PHE A 179 -8.39 -29.11 11.33
C PHE A 179 -9.36 -28.20 10.56
N LYS A 180 -10.61 -28.66 10.45
CA LYS A 180 -11.78 -27.85 10.11
C LYS A 180 -11.95 -26.76 11.18
N GLU A 181 -12.07 -25.51 10.74
CA GLU A 181 -12.62 -24.36 11.49
C GLU A 181 -11.70 -23.59 12.46
N ASP A 182 -10.43 -23.35 12.10
CA ASP A 182 -9.67 -22.30 12.79
C ASP A 182 -10.11 -20.91 12.30
N PHE A 183 -10.87 -20.20 13.11
CA PHE A 183 -11.21 -18.80 12.86
C PHE A 183 -9.93 -17.95 12.77
N CYS A 184 -9.81 -17.12 11.73
CA CYS A 184 -8.68 -16.21 11.57
C CYS A 184 -9.12 -14.76 11.40
N VAL A 185 -8.33 -13.83 11.94
CA VAL A 185 -8.50 -12.40 11.76
C VAL A 185 -7.30 -11.85 11.03
N SER A 186 -7.55 -11.03 10.01
CA SER A 186 -6.48 -10.41 9.22
C SER A 186 -6.62 -8.90 9.25
N VAL A 187 -5.48 -8.22 9.32
CA VAL A 187 -5.36 -6.76 9.20
C VAL A 187 -4.50 -6.43 7.98
N GLU A 188 -4.91 -5.43 7.22
CA GLU A 188 -4.09 -4.82 6.18
C GLU A 188 -3.67 -3.42 6.63
N ILE A 189 -2.37 -3.15 6.55
CA ILE A 189 -1.77 -1.89 6.98
C ILE A 189 -0.97 -1.30 5.83
N LYS A 190 -1.23 -0.04 5.48
CA LYS A 190 -0.45 0.68 4.47
C LYS A 190 0.50 1.67 5.15
N PRO A 191 1.77 1.28 5.44
CA PRO A 191 2.65 2.02 6.33
C PRO A 191 3.10 3.39 5.78
N LYS A 192 3.06 3.58 4.45
CA LYS A 192 3.58 4.79 3.77
C LYS A 192 5.10 4.97 4.04
N GLY A 193 5.65 6.15 3.74
CA GLY A 193 7.08 6.45 3.92
C GLY A 193 7.46 6.75 5.36
N GLY A 194 8.35 5.93 5.93
CA GLY A 194 8.77 5.92 7.33
C GLY A 194 10.01 6.74 7.70
N PHE A 195 10.51 7.60 6.81
CA PHE A 195 11.68 8.43 7.07
C PHE A 195 11.52 9.86 6.53
N LEU A 196 12.31 10.78 7.09
CA LEU A 196 12.46 12.14 6.55
C LEU A 196 13.65 12.17 5.59
N PRO A 197 13.52 12.78 4.40
CA PRO A 197 14.62 12.89 3.47
C PRO A 197 15.72 13.80 4.03
N VAL A 198 16.98 13.40 3.84
CA VAL A 198 18.18 14.16 4.25
C VAL A 198 18.91 14.83 3.08
N SER A 199 18.42 14.61 1.86
CA SER A 199 19.02 15.04 0.61
C SER A 199 19.46 16.51 0.59
N GLU A 200 20.68 16.76 0.10
CA GLU A 200 21.20 18.10 -0.16
C GLU A 200 20.55 18.77 -1.39
N PHE A 201 19.88 17.98 -2.25
CA PHE A 201 19.25 18.45 -3.47
C PHE A 201 17.84 19.04 -3.26
N ILE A 202 17.28 18.88 -2.05
CA ILE A 202 16.04 19.55 -1.66
C ILE A 202 16.24 21.07 -1.71
N ALA A 203 15.38 21.76 -2.46
CA ALA A 203 15.44 23.20 -2.60
C ALA A 203 15.22 23.92 -1.24
N GLU A 204 15.77 25.12 -1.08
CA GLU A 204 15.72 25.83 0.22
C GLU A 204 14.28 26.19 0.60
N GLU A 205 13.48 26.59 -0.40
CA GLU A 205 12.05 26.82 -0.28
C GLU A 205 11.26 25.58 0.17
N ASN A 206 11.83 24.39 -0.04
CA ASN A 206 11.23 23.08 0.30
C ASN A 206 11.85 22.47 1.57
N ALA A 207 12.67 23.21 2.34
CA ALA A 207 13.39 22.69 3.51
C ALA A 207 12.49 22.04 4.58
N VAL A 208 11.19 22.36 4.60
CA VAL A 208 10.19 21.73 5.47
C VAL A 208 10.10 20.21 5.28
N LYS A 209 10.44 19.68 4.09
CA LYS A 209 10.49 18.24 3.80
C LYS A 209 11.43 17.48 4.73
N LYS A 210 12.49 18.14 5.23
CA LYS A 210 13.46 17.55 6.17
C LYS A 210 12.94 17.46 7.61
N LYS A 211 11.77 18.05 7.89
CA LYS A 211 11.20 18.16 9.25
C LYS A 211 9.81 17.54 9.35
N ILE A 212 9.02 17.60 8.27
CA ILE A 212 7.64 17.16 8.26
C ILE A 212 7.49 15.96 7.33
N PRO A 213 6.91 14.83 7.80
CA PRO A 213 6.67 13.66 6.98
C PRO A 213 5.84 13.98 5.75
N ARG A 214 6.23 13.39 4.61
CA ARG A 214 5.49 13.50 3.34
C ARG A 214 4.00 13.14 3.50
N PHE A 215 3.68 12.16 4.36
CA PHE A 215 2.30 11.77 4.65
C PHE A 215 1.48 12.93 5.25
N LYS A 216 2.02 13.60 6.28
CA LYS A 216 1.35 14.73 6.96
C LYS A 216 1.13 15.90 6.01
N MET A 217 2.14 16.27 5.22
CA MET A 217 1.97 17.33 4.21
C MET A 217 0.89 16.96 3.18
N HIS A 218 0.90 15.71 2.71
CA HIS A 218 -0.05 15.24 1.70
C HIS A 218 -1.49 15.13 2.23
N GLN A 219 -1.69 14.86 3.52
CA GLN A 219 -3.03 14.86 4.13
C GLN A 219 -3.72 16.23 3.98
N LEU A 220 -3.00 17.35 4.16
CA LEU A 220 -3.56 18.69 3.95
C LEU A 220 -4.02 18.89 2.51
N LEU A 221 -3.18 18.53 1.54
CA LEU A 221 -3.54 18.64 0.12
C LEU A 221 -4.75 17.75 -0.22
N LYS A 222 -4.79 16.52 0.32
CA LYS A 222 -5.94 15.61 0.14
C LYS A 222 -7.22 16.18 0.72
N LEU A 223 -7.16 16.80 1.90
CA LEU A 223 -8.33 17.42 2.54
C LEU A 223 -8.85 18.57 1.69
N HIS A 224 -7.96 19.46 1.23
CA HIS A 224 -8.31 20.56 0.34
C HIS A 224 -8.94 20.08 -0.98
N GLN A 225 -8.46 18.98 -1.52
CA GLN A 225 -9.00 18.38 -2.75
C GLN A 225 -10.28 17.55 -2.53
N GLY A 226 -10.84 17.52 -1.31
CA GLY A 226 -12.03 16.72 -0.98
C GLY A 226 -11.79 15.20 -1.00
N LYS A 227 -10.53 14.74 -1.08
CA LYS A 227 -10.17 13.32 -1.17
C LYS A 227 -10.25 12.60 0.18
N ILE A 228 -10.26 13.35 1.27
CA ILE A 228 -10.48 12.85 2.64
C ILE A 228 -11.40 13.82 3.37
N ARG A 229 -12.23 13.31 4.29
CA ARG A 229 -13.15 14.13 5.10
C ARG A 229 -12.48 14.76 6.32
N LYS A 230 -11.43 14.13 6.85
CA LYS A 230 -10.69 14.57 8.03
C LYS A 230 -9.21 14.20 7.92
N LEU A 231 -8.36 14.98 8.60
CA LEU A 231 -6.94 14.66 8.68
C LEU A 231 -6.71 13.41 9.52
N SER A 232 -5.91 12.50 9.01
CA SER A 232 -5.41 11.39 9.80
C SER A 232 -4.38 11.92 10.81
N LYS A 233 -4.56 11.59 12.08
CA LYS A 233 -3.51 11.79 13.11
C LYS A 233 -2.53 10.59 13.20
N TYR A 234 -2.50 9.70 12.20
CA TYR A 234 -1.45 8.69 12.00
C TYR A 234 -0.14 9.38 11.58
N ASP A 235 0.98 8.93 12.12
CA ASP A 235 2.32 9.32 11.68
C ASP A 235 3.14 8.08 11.29
N PRO A 236 3.60 7.97 10.04
CA PRO A 236 4.53 6.91 9.66
C PRO A 236 5.80 6.88 10.52
N LEU A 237 6.35 8.03 10.92
CA LEU A 237 7.60 8.03 11.71
C LEU A 237 7.43 7.33 13.06
N ASP A 238 6.24 7.42 13.66
CA ASP A 238 5.91 6.72 14.90
C ASP A 238 5.90 5.20 14.68
N MET A 239 5.25 4.76 13.60
CA MET A 239 5.16 3.34 13.23
C MET A 239 6.53 2.71 12.90
N PHE A 240 7.46 3.49 12.35
CA PHE A 240 8.83 3.05 12.04
C PHE A 240 9.85 3.41 13.13
N SER A 241 9.42 3.90 14.30
CA SER A 241 10.33 4.40 15.34
C SER A 241 11.09 3.29 16.10
N GLY A 242 10.70 2.02 15.92
CA GLY A 242 11.23 0.91 16.72
C GLY A 242 10.90 1.02 18.22
N SER A 243 9.96 1.89 18.61
CA SER A 243 9.53 2.05 20.00
C SER A 243 8.14 1.45 20.21
N LYS A 244 8.03 0.52 21.15
CA LYS A 244 6.73 -0.08 21.55
C LYS A 244 5.77 0.98 22.12
N ASP A 245 6.29 2.03 22.76
CA ASP A 245 5.52 3.07 23.44
C ASP A 245 5.07 4.21 22.53
N ARG A 246 5.68 4.38 21.34
CA ARG A 246 5.28 5.39 20.34
C ARG A 246 4.27 4.88 19.33
N ASN A 247 3.78 3.67 19.54
CA ASN A 247 2.80 3.02 18.68
C ASN A 247 1.38 3.53 18.97
N ASN A 248 1.11 4.78 18.56
CA ASN A 248 -0.24 5.32 18.45
C ASN A 248 -0.96 4.69 17.25
N PHE A 249 -1.13 3.36 17.28
CA PHE A 249 -1.79 2.65 16.19
C PHE A 249 -3.25 3.03 16.11
N ARG A 250 -3.65 3.24 14.87
CA ARG A 250 -5.02 3.48 14.49
C ARG A 250 -5.39 2.46 13.46
N VAL A 251 -6.24 1.54 13.87
CA VAL A 251 -6.83 0.61 12.92
C VAL A 251 -7.97 1.33 12.25
N PHE A 252 -7.92 1.35 10.93
CA PHE A 252 -9.03 1.81 10.12
C PHE A 252 -9.78 0.56 9.64
N LEU A 253 -11.10 0.60 9.73
CA LEU A 253 -12.01 -0.36 9.10
C LEU A 253 -12.89 0.45 8.14
N ASN A 254 -12.93 0.06 6.88
CA ASN A 254 -13.62 0.76 5.80
C ASN A 254 -13.26 2.25 5.69
N GLY A 255 -11.96 2.59 5.82
CA GLY A 255 -11.48 3.98 5.78
C GLY A 255 -11.90 4.83 7.00
N SER A 256 -12.59 4.23 7.97
CA SER A 256 -13.04 4.86 9.20
C SER A 256 -12.20 4.38 10.37
N LEU A 257 -11.84 5.28 11.27
CA LEU A 257 -11.02 4.96 12.45
C LEU A 257 -11.80 4.01 13.37
N ALA A 258 -11.37 2.75 13.49
CA ALA A 258 -11.97 1.75 14.36
C ALA A 258 -11.43 1.81 15.79
N PHE A 259 -10.22 2.34 16.01
CA PHE A 259 -9.65 2.57 17.35
C PHE A 259 -8.50 3.58 17.35
N GLY A 260 -8.32 4.32 18.45
CA GLY A 260 -7.15 5.19 18.72
C GLY A 260 -7.47 6.69 18.81
N GLY A 261 -8.66 7.04 19.33
CA GLY A 261 -9.03 8.39 19.80
C GLY A 261 -8.25 8.77 21.06
N MET A 262 -8.04 10.06 21.30
CA MET A 262 -6.96 10.57 22.15
C MET A 262 -7.33 10.68 23.64
N ASP A 263 -8.50 10.18 24.03
CA ASP A 263 -9.13 10.56 25.28
C ASP A 263 -9.77 9.42 26.06
N GLY A 264 -9.85 8.19 25.53
CA GLY A 264 -10.55 7.10 26.23
C GLY A 264 -12.03 7.39 26.53
N SER A 265 -12.52 8.55 26.11
CA SER A 265 -13.91 8.95 26.05
C SER A 265 -14.40 8.55 24.67
N ALA A 266 -15.48 7.78 24.65
CA ALA A 266 -16.19 7.45 23.44
C ALA A 266 -16.82 8.73 22.90
N ASP A 267 -16.08 9.51 22.10
CA ASP A 267 -16.68 10.57 21.31
C ASP A 267 -17.60 9.93 20.27
N SER A 268 -18.88 10.01 20.62
CA SER A 268 -20.04 9.52 19.90
C SER A 268 -20.18 10.21 18.55
N ALA A 269 -19.47 9.70 17.55
CA ALA A 269 -19.87 9.85 16.16
C ALA A 269 -20.07 8.44 15.60
N SER A 270 -21.32 7.98 15.71
CA SER A 270 -21.94 6.82 15.06
C SER A 270 -21.08 6.12 14.00
N TYR A 271 -20.43 5.03 14.40
CA TYR A 271 -20.01 3.99 13.47
C TYR A 271 -20.32 2.65 14.12
N THR A 272 -21.29 1.93 13.57
CA THR A 272 -21.54 0.54 13.89
C THR A 272 -20.28 -0.23 13.52
N LEU A 273 -19.45 -0.58 14.51
CA LEU A 273 -18.45 -1.62 14.31
C LEU A 273 -19.19 -2.85 13.78
N ASP A 274 -18.64 -3.47 12.74
CA ASP A 274 -19.24 -4.68 12.19
C ASP A 274 -19.34 -5.70 13.33
N GLN A 275 -20.58 -6.04 13.69
CA GLN A 275 -20.87 -6.98 14.78
C GLN A 275 -20.13 -8.31 14.53
N ALA A 276 -19.98 -8.69 13.28
CA ALA A 276 -19.30 -9.90 12.88
C ALA A 276 -17.76 -9.81 13.05
N PHE A 277 -17.17 -8.61 12.95
CA PHE A 277 -15.77 -8.39 13.34
C PHE A 277 -15.59 -8.56 14.85
N LEU A 278 -16.47 -7.95 15.65
CA LEU A 278 -16.44 -8.06 17.11
C LEU A 278 -16.62 -9.51 17.56
N ASP A 279 -17.57 -10.23 16.98
CA ASP A 279 -17.80 -11.64 17.26
C ASP A 279 -16.60 -12.50 16.82
N GLY A 280 -15.98 -12.15 15.69
CA GLY A 280 -14.72 -12.74 15.26
C GLY A 280 -13.58 -12.57 16.26
N LEU A 281 -13.42 -11.37 16.84
CA LEU A 281 -12.41 -11.13 17.86
C LEU A 281 -12.66 -11.97 19.12
N LYS A 282 -13.92 -12.18 19.52
CA LYS A 282 -14.27 -13.03 20.68
C LYS A 282 -13.87 -14.50 20.48
N HIS A 283 -13.81 -14.98 19.23
CA HIS A 283 -13.36 -16.34 18.94
C HIS A 283 -11.85 -16.55 19.12
N ILE A 284 -11.04 -15.50 18.94
CA ILE A 284 -9.57 -15.61 19.01
C ILE A 284 -9.00 -15.06 20.32
N ILE A 285 -9.61 -14.02 20.89
CA ILE A 285 -9.11 -13.31 22.07
C ILE A 285 -10.04 -13.59 23.24
N VAL A 286 -9.50 -14.23 24.28
CA VAL A 286 -10.20 -14.47 25.54
C VAL A 286 -10.07 -13.23 26.40
N ALA A 287 -11.15 -12.44 26.48
CA ALA A 287 -11.17 -11.19 27.23
C ALA A 287 -12.58 -10.87 27.76
N LYS A 288 -12.66 -9.90 28.68
CA LYS A 288 -13.94 -9.31 29.09
C LYS A 288 -14.55 -8.52 27.93
N ASP A 289 -15.87 -8.40 27.90
CA ASP A 289 -16.56 -7.57 26.91
C ASP A 289 -16.02 -6.12 26.89
N GLY A 290 -15.90 -5.56 25.70
CA GLY A 290 -15.26 -4.26 25.46
C GLY A 290 -13.73 -4.28 25.38
N MET A 291 -13.03 -5.33 25.83
CA MET A 291 -11.56 -5.38 25.83
C MET A 291 -10.94 -6.01 24.57
N HIS A 292 -11.74 -6.74 23.78
CA HIS A 292 -11.27 -7.48 22.60
C HIS A 292 -10.52 -6.61 21.59
N ILE A 293 -11.03 -5.41 21.27
CA ILE A 293 -10.37 -4.49 20.34
C ILE A 293 -9.03 -4.03 20.91
N LYS A 294 -8.97 -3.64 22.18
CA LYS A 294 -7.73 -3.19 22.82
C LYS A 294 -6.64 -4.24 22.71
N TYR A 295 -6.96 -5.49 23.06
CA TYR A 295 -5.99 -6.59 23.01
C TYR A 295 -5.66 -7.03 21.59
N PHE A 296 -6.59 -6.93 20.65
CA PHE A 296 -6.29 -7.17 19.24
C PHE A 296 -5.24 -6.18 18.71
N LEU A 297 -5.30 -4.93 19.15
CA LEU A 297 -4.36 -3.91 18.72
C LEU A 297 -3.00 -4.06 19.38
N GLU A 298 -3.01 -4.42 20.65
CA GLU A 298 -1.79 -4.83 21.35
C GLU A 298 -1.13 -6.02 20.65
N LEU A 299 -1.92 -7.01 20.22
CA LEU A 299 -1.44 -8.15 19.42
C LEU A 299 -0.81 -7.70 18.10
N VAL A 300 -1.48 -6.83 17.34
CA VAL A 300 -0.96 -6.29 16.08
C VAL A 300 0.35 -5.53 16.31
N ALA A 301 0.38 -4.64 17.31
CA ALA A 301 1.56 -3.84 17.65
C ALA A 301 2.75 -4.71 18.09
N GLU A 302 2.49 -5.68 18.97
CA GLU A 302 3.49 -6.63 19.45
C GLU A 302 4.07 -7.47 18.30
N THR A 303 3.21 -7.88 17.37
CA THR A 303 3.61 -8.68 16.20
C THR A 303 4.48 -7.86 15.26
N ILE A 304 4.07 -6.63 14.94
CA ILE A 304 4.84 -5.71 14.11
C ILE A 304 6.22 -5.50 14.72
N PHE A 305 6.28 -5.17 16.00
CA PHE A 305 7.52 -4.91 16.73
C PHE A 305 8.44 -6.14 16.74
N LYS A 306 7.94 -7.31 17.14
CA LYS A 306 8.75 -8.54 17.22
C LYS A 306 9.15 -9.11 15.86
N SER A 307 8.40 -8.81 14.81
CA SER A 307 8.67 -9.37 13.48
C SER A 307 9.90 -8.75 12.78
N GLY A 308 10.31 -7.53 13.15
CA GLY A 308 11.36 -6.77 12.45
C GLY A 308 11.03 -6.39 11.00
N LEU A 309 9.79 -6.59 10.56
CA LEU A 309 9.37 -6.38 9.17
C LEU A 309 9.44 -4.91 8.74
N LEU A 310 9.11 -4.00 9.65
CA LEU A 310 9.15 -2.58 9.36
C LEU A 310 10.58 -2.05 9.25
N ASP A 311 11.53 -2.60 10.01
CA ASP A 311 12.95 -2.23 9.89
C ASP A 311 13.47 -2.61 8.51
N ARG A 312 13.19 -3.83 8.08
CA ARG A 312 13.54 -4.30 6.72
C ARG A 312 12.89 -3.45 5.65
N LEU A 313 11.58 -3.17 5.77
CA LEU A 313 10.86 -2.29 4.86
C LEU A 313 11.48 -0.90 4.79
N LEU A 314 11.86 -0.33 5.93
CA LEU A 314 12.45 1.00 6.03
C LEU A 314 13.76 1.10 5.25
N GLU A 315 14.60 0.07 5.32
CA GLU A 315 15.86 0.03 4.55
C GLU A 315 15.59 0.03 3.04
N VAL A 316 14.55 -0.65 2.58
CA VAL A 316 14.13 -0.59 1.16
C VAL A 316 13.58 0.80 0.81
N GLN A 317 12.82 1.44 1.70
CA GLN A 317 12.33 2.79 1.49
C GLN A 317 13.48 3.82 1.40
N LYS A 318 14.55 3.64 2.18
CA LYS A 318 15.74 4.50 2.17
C LYS A 318 16.62 4.37 0.92
N LEU A 319 16.33 3.43 0.02
CA LEU A 319 16.94 3.41 -1.33
C LEU A 319 16.69 4.72 -2.10
N ASP A 320 15.63 5.47 -1.75
CA ASP A 320 15.51 6.88 -2.10
C ASP A 320 16.44 7.74 -1.24
N ALA A 321 17.72 7.76 -1.64
CA ALA A 321 18.78 8.44 -0.90
C ALA A 321 18.80 9.96 -1.13
N ILE A 322 18.39 10.41 -2.32
CA ILE A 322 18.57 11.80 -2.75
C ILE A 322 17.25 12.56 -2.97
N ASP A 323 16.13 11.99 -2.54
CA ASP A 323 14.79 12.55 -2.74
C ASP A 323 14.43 12.69 -4.23
N ILE A 324 13.14 12.84 -4.54
CA ILE A 324 12.69 13.07 -5.92
C ILE A 324 13.25 14.36 -6.51
N GLU A 325 13.51 15.38 -5.69
CA GLU A 325 14.16 16.63 -6.12
C GLU A 325 15.59 16.41 -6.62
N GLY A 326 16.29 15.35 -6.18
CA GLY A 326 17.56 14.94 -6.76
C GLY A 326 17.39 13.92 -7.90
N ALA A 327 16.59 12.88 -7.68
CA ALA A 327 16.46 11.75 -8.61
C ALA A 327 15.88 12.16 -9.98
N ILE A 328 15.09 13.24 -10.04
CA ILE A 328 14.55 13.76 -11.30
C ILE A 328 15.63 14.25 -12.28
N HIS A 329 16.78 14.72 -11.78
CA HIS A 329 17.90 15.15 -12.63
C HIS A 329 18.55 13.96 -13.33
N ALA A 330 18.81 12.90 -12.58
CA ALA A 330 19.32 11.64 -13.13
C ALA A 330 18.34 11.04 -14.16
N TYR A 331 17.02 11.14 -13.90
CA TYR A 331 15.99 10.73 -14.85
C TYR A 331 16.10 11.45 -16.19
N TYR A 332 16.15 12.80 -16.19
CA TYR A 332 16.24 13.58 -17.44
C TYR A 332 17.48 13.21 -18.28
N ASP A 333 18.61 12.97 -17.63
CA ASP A 333 19.83 12.53 -18.30
C ASP A 333 19.69 11.12 -18.91
N ILE A 334 19.05 10.18 -18.22
CA ILE A 334 18.84 8.80 -18.72
C ILE A 334 17.89 8.76 -19.91
N VAL A 335 16.85 9.60 -19.90
CA VAL A 335 15.91 9.71 -21.03
C VAL A 335 16.47 10.58 -22.17
N SER A 336 17.71 11.07 -22.05
CA SER A 336 18.37 11.95 -23.01
C SER A 336 17.55 13.21 -23.34
N GLN A 337 16.83 13.74 -22.35
CA GLN A 337 16.06 14.97 -22.49
C GLN A 337 16.71 16.10 -21.70
N PRO A 338 16.57 17.36 -22.15
CA PRO A 338 17.00 18.49 -21.36
C PRO A 338 16.31 18.52 -20.00
N CYS A 339 17.08 18.73 -18.93
CA CYS A 339 16.53 18.81 -17.58
C CYS A 339 15.58 20.00 -17.43
N MET A 340 14.28 19.72 -17.30
CA MET A 340 13.25 20.76 -17.18
C MET A 340 13.36 21.53 -15.86
N VAL A 341 13.80 20.86 -14.78
CA VAL A 341 14.01 21.49 -13.46
C VAL A 341 15.09 22.58 -13.52
N CYS A 342 16.20 22.32 -14.23
CA CYS A 342 17.26 23.30 -14.43
C CYS A 342 16.87 24.44 -15.39
N ARG A 343 15.87 24.22 -16.27
CA ARG A 343 15.38 25.24 -17.21
C ARG A 343 14.41 26.22 -16.57
N GLU A 344 13.54 25.74 -15.68
CA GLU A 344 12.51 26.56 -15.03
C GLU A 344 13.07 27.53 -13.97
N LYS A 345 14.24 27.21 -13.39
CA LYS A 345 14.90 28.05 -12.38
C LYS A 345 16.05 28.84 -13.03
N ASP A 346 15.78 30.09 -13.42
CA ASP A 346 16.65 31.03 -14.11
C ASP A 346 18.18 30.88 -13.84
N GLY A 347 18.87 30.25 -14.79
CA GLY A 347 20.23 30.49 -15.25
C GLY A 347 21.42 30.37 -14.29
N ASN A 348 21.54 31.21 -13.25
CA ASN A 348 22.88 31.56 -12.73
C ASN A 348 23.15 31.22 -11.26
N LYS A 349 22.14 30.92 -10.43
CA LYS A 349 22.37 30.60 -8.99
C LYS A 349 22.26 29.13 -8.61
N LEU A 350 21.61 28.29 -9.42
CA LEU A 350 21.36 26.88 -9.09
C LEU A 350 22.09 25.88 -9.99
N LEU A 351 22.75 26.34 -11.06
CA LEU A 351 23.53 25.48 -11.95
C LEU A 351 24.62 24.70 -11.18
N GLY A 352 25.14 25.28 -10.08
CA GLY A 352 26.14 24.63 -9.23
C GLY A 352 25.60 23.53 -8.30
N ARG A 353 24.32 23.56 -7.89
CA ARG A 353 23.78 22.58 -6.93
C ARG A 353 23.59 21.20 -7.55
N TYR A 354 23.14 21.18 -8.81
CA TYR A 354 22.79 19.95 -9.52
C TYR A 354 23.86 19.51 -10.54
N SER A 355 24.94 20.30 -10.71
CA SER A 355 26.02 19.97 -11.66
C SER A 355 26.69 18.63 -11.34
N SER A 356 26.84 18.29 -10.06
CA SER A 356 27.37 17.00 -9.61
C SER A 356 26.50 15.83 -10.10
N LEU A 357 25.17 15.97 -10.08
CA LEU A 357 24.25 14.97 -10.60
C LEU A 357 24.36 14.83 -12.12
N HIS A 358 24.47 15.94 -12.85
CA HIS A 358 24.56 15.91 -14.32
C HIS A 358 25.94 15.43 -14.83
N SER A 359 27.01 15.63 -14.06
CA SER A 359 28.37 15.18 -14.41
C SER A 359 28.65 13.72 -14.03
N MET A 360 27.78 13.11 -13.23
CA MET A 360 27.90 11.72 -12.77
C MET A 360 27.87 10.70 -13.94
N PRO A 361 28.57 9.55 -13.82
CA PRO A 361 28.49 8.47 -14.79
C PRO A 361 27.06 7.96 -14.99
N ARG A 362 26.77 7.49 -16.22
CA ARG A 362 25.44 7.00 -16.60
C ARG A 362 24.95 5.85 -15.73
N ASP A 363 25.83 4.94 -15.32
CA ASP A 363 25.46 3.77 -14.51
C ASP A 363 25.03 4.16 -13.09
N GLU A 364 25.65 5.17 -12.50
CA GLU A 364 25.25 5.71 -11.20
C GLU A 364 23.90 6.43 -11.30
N LYS A 365 23.65 7.18 -12.38
CA LYS A 365 22.32 7.77 -12.65
C LYS A 365 21.26 6.68 -12.77
N LEU A 366 21.54 5.62 -13.54
CA LEU A 366 20.64 4.47 -13.68
C LEU A 366 20.35 3.81 -12.33
N LYS A 367 21.37 3.69 -11.46
CA LYS A 367 21.20 3.20 -10.09
C LYS A 367 20.28 4.12 -9.27
N ILE A 368 20.49 5.44 -9.29
CA ILE A 368 19.65 6.41 -8.58
C ILE A 368 18.18 6.26 -8.96
N VAL A 369 17.87 6.24 -10.26
CA VAL A 369 16.48 6.15 -10.74
C VAL A 369 15.88 4.79 -10.40
N ARG A 370 16.64 3.70 -10.56
CA ARG A 370 16.19 2.35 -10.21
C ARG A 370 15.85 2.25 -8.72
N ASP A 371 16.76 2.69 -7.87
CA ASP A 371 16.63 2.63 -6.42
C ASP A 371 15.47 3.50 -5.94
N TYR A 372 15.26 4.67 -6.58
CA TYR A 372 14.08 5.51 -6.34
C TYR A 372 12.76 4.80 -6.70
N LEU A 373 12.69 4.09 -7.83
CA LEU A 373 11.48 3.36 -8.22
C LEU A 373 11.21 2.16 -7.29
N ILE A 374 12.25 1.43 -6.85
CA ILE A 374 12.13 0.38 -5.83
C ILE A 374 11.61 0.96 -4.51
N SER A 375 12.19 2.08 -4.05
CA SER A 375 11.71 2.80 -2.87
C SER A 375 10.26 3.25 -3.02
N SER A 376 9.87 3.70 -4.23
CA SER A 376 8.49 4.11 -4.53
C SER A 376 7.49 2.94 -4.42
N THR A 377 7.90 1.72 -4.78
CA THR A 377 7.14 0.49 -4.50
C THR A 377 7.02 0.27 -2.99
N ALA A 378 8.13 0.31 -2.25
CA ALA A 378 8.16 0.11 -0.80
C ALA A 378 7.37 1.16 0.01
N LYS A 379 7.21 2.38 -0.50
CA LYS A 379 6.39 3.43 0.11
C LYS A 379 4.88 3.28 -0.15
N ASP A 380 4.48 2.43 -1.10
CA ASP A 380 3.10 2.30 -1.58
C ASP A 380 2.51 0.90 -1.38
N LEU A 381 3.31 -0.07 -0.94
CA LEU A 381 2.86 -1.42 -0.60
C LEU A 381 1.94 -1.46 0.65
N SER A 382 1.25 -2.57 0.83
CA SER A 382 0.52 -2.91 2.06
C SER A 382 1.15 -4.12 2.76
N LEU A 383 1.05 -4.16 4.09
CA LEU A 383 1.41 -5.27 4.94
C LEU A 383 0.13 -5.95 5.45
N MET A 384 -0.09 -7.20 5.06
CA MET A 384 -1.16 -8.03 5.62
C MET A 384 -0.62 -8.89 6.74
N ILE A 385 -1.30 -8.91 7.89
CA ILE A 385 -0.98 -9.80 9.02
C ILE A 385 -2.24 -10.58 9.39
N SER A 386 -2.14 -11.91 9.37
CA SER A 386 -3.22 -12.80 9.82
C SER A 386 -2.87 -13.45 11.14
N PHE A 387 -3.88 -13.59 11.99
CA PHE A 387 -3.80 -14.21 13.30
C PHE A 387 -4.81 -15.35 13.41
N ARG A 388 -4.42 -16.40 14.12
CA ARG A 388 -5.34 -17.40 14.67
C ARG A 388 -4.90 -17.78 16.08
N SER A 389 -5.85 -18.18 16.91
CA SER A 389 -5.54 -18.68 18.25
C SER A 389 -4.72 -19.97 18.13
N ARG A 390 -3.64 -20.08 18.90
CA ARG A 390 -2.90 -21.34 18.99
C ARG A 390 -3.61 -22.24 19.99
N GLY A 391 -4.18 -23.34 19.52
CA GLY A 391 -4.68 -24.41 20.38
C GLY A 391 -3.55 -25.15 21.11
N ASN A 392 -3.87 -26.26 21.78
CA ASN A 392 -2.89 -27.05 22.56
C ASN A 392 -1.79 -27.75 21.72
N ASN A 393 -1.80 -27.59 20.39
CA ASN A 393 -0.82 -28.22 19.51
C ASN A 393 0.46 -27.38 19.39
N LEU A 394 1.59 -28.03 19.70
CA LEU A 394 2.91 -27.40 19.77
C LEU A 394 3.63 -27.30 18.42
N GLU A 395 3.16 -27.97 17.36
CA GLU A 395 3.78 -27.93 16.04
C GLU A 395 2.93 -27.14 15.04
N SER A 396 3.33 -25.89 14.80
CA SER A 396 2.77 -25.03 13.76
C SER A 396 3.91 -24.48 12.92
N PRO A 397 3.81 -24.49 11.57
CA PRO A 397 4.84 -23.93 10.69
C PRO A 397 4.86 -22.40 10.70
N TYR A 398 3.90 -21.75 11.37
CA TYR A 398 3.76 -20.30 11.41
C TYR A 398 4.55 -19.67 12.56
N LYS A 399 4.91 -18.39 12.39
CA LYS A 399 5.55 -17.60 13.45
C LYS A 399 4.56 -17.39 14.60
N VAL A 400 5.09 -17.16 15.78
CA VAL A 400 4.31 -17.15 17.03
C VAL A 400 4.51 -15.83 17.74
N VAL A 401 3.41 -15.28 18.26
CA VAL A 401 3.43 -14.11 19.14
C VAL A 401 2.67 -14.42 20.43
N PHE A 402 3.28 -14.09 21.56
CA PHE A 402 2.67 -14.19 22.87
C PHE A 402 2.19 -12.82 23.32
N LEU A 403 0.92 -12.74 23.74
CA LEU A 403 0.30 -11.53 24.26
C LEU A 403 0.20 -11.59 25.78
N GLU A 404 1.01 -10.78 26.46
CA GLU A 404 1.10 -10.77 27.93
C GLU A 404 -0.24 -10.45 28.59
N SER A 405 -1.00 -9.49 28.05
CA SER A 405 -2.25 -9.00 28.64
C SER A 405 -3.39 -10.02 28.66
N THR A 406 -3.38 -11.00 27.74
CA THR A 406 -4.38 -12.09 27.72
C THR A 406 -3.77 -13.44 28.08
N LYS A 407 -2.45 -13.53 28.23
CA LYS A 407 -1.70 -14.79 28.42
C LYS A 407 -1.96 -15.81 27.30
N GLN A 408 -2.32 -15.33 26.11
CA GLN A 408 -2.59 -16.17 24.94
C GLN A 408 -1.41 -16.16 23.96
N THR A 409 -1.30 -17.25 23.23
CA THR A 409 -0.35 -17.40 22.13
C THR A 409 -1.10 -17.46 20.82
N PHE A 410 -0.59 -16.77 19.80
CA PHE A 410 -1.20 -16.69 18.49
C PHE A 410 -0.20 -17.11 17.42
N ASP A 411 -0.67 -17.93 16.48
CA ASP A 411 0.03 -18.10 15.23
C ASP A 411 -0.23 -16.88 14.35
N TYR A 412 0.81 -16.40 13.68
CA TYR A 412 0.68 -15.34 12.70
C TYR A 412 1.47 -15.61 11.42
N LYS A 413 0.93 -15.09 10.32
CA LYS A 413 1.67 -14.90 9.06
C LYS A 413 1.60 -13.44 8.67
N ALA A 414 2.65 -12.96 8.03
CA ALA A 414 2.73 -11.58 7.56
C ALA A 414 3.24 -11.58 6.12
N SER A 415 2.62 -10.78 5.25
CA SER A 415 2.94 -10.74 3.83
C SER A 415 2.83 -9.33 3.28
N PHE A 416 3.80 -8.92 2.47
CA PHE A 416 3.73 -7.68 1.71
C PHE A 416 2.96 -7.92 0.41
N ILE A 417 2.01 -7.04 0.12
CA ILE A 417 1.22 -7.03 -1.11
C ILE A 417 1.33 -5.67 -1.81
N ASP A 418 0.80 -5.54 -3.02
CA ASP A 418 0.89 -4.33 -3.84
C ASP A 418 2.32 -3.92 -4.22
N LEU A 419 3.12 -4.92 -4.62
CA LEU A 419 4.53 -4.78 -5.00
C LEU A 419 4.76 -4.48 -6.49
N ASP A 420 3.80 -3.82 -7.14
CA ASP A 420 3.86 -3.55 -8.58
C ASP A 420 5.08 -2.69 -8.96
N MET A 421 5.75 -3.11 -10.02
CA MET A 421 6.85 -2.35 -10.63
C MET A 421 6.35 -0.97 -11.08
N LYS A 422 6.97 0.10 -10.57
CA LYS A 422 6.60 1.47 -10.95
C LYS A 422 7.13 1.79 -12.36
N PRO A 423 6.29 2.27 -13.29
CA PRO A 423 6.74 2.66 -14.63
C PRO A 423 7.75 3.81 -14.57
N LEU A 424 8.77 3.76 -15.43
CA LEU A 424 9.81 4.81 -15.49
C LEU A 424 9.20 6.20 -15.77
N LYS A 425 8.17 6.27 -16.61
CA LYS A 425 7.45 7.52 -16.95
C LYS A 425 6.83 8.23 -15.73
N LYS A 426 6.65 7.54 -14.59
CA LYS A 426 6.08 8.16 -13.38
C LYS A 426 7.05 9.09 -12.64
N MET A 427 8.34 9.12 -12.99
CA MET A 427 9.31 10.04 -12.35
C MET A 427 8.85 11.49 -12.39
N GLU A 428 8.39 11.97 -13.56
CA GLU A 428 7.87 13.34 -13.68
C GLU A 428 6.60 13.57 -12.87
N TYR A 429 5.70 12.58 -12.84
CA TYR A 429 4.49 12.65 -12.02
C TYR A 429 4.85 12.74 -10.53
N TYR A 430 5.81 11.95 -10.06
CA TYR A 430 6.27 11.98 -8.68
C TYR A 430 6.87 13.33 -8.32
N TYR A 431 7.70 13.90 -9.19
CA TYR A 431 8.27 15.23 -8.99
C TYR A 431 7.18 16.31 -8.93
N LYS A 432 6.26 16.34 -9.91
CA LYS A 432 5.15 17.31 -9.95
C LYS A 432 4.26 17.21 -8.72
N LEU A 433 3.89 15.99 -8.30
CA LEU A 433 3.08 15.76 -7.11
C LEU A 433 3.81 16.19 -5.84
N ASP A 434 5.11 15.93 -5.73
CA ASP A 434 5.91 16.36 -4.59
C ASP A 434 5.94 17.89 -4.48
N GLN A 435 6.21 18.59 -5.59
CA GLN A 435 6.18 20.05 -5.64
C GLN A 435 4.80 20.63 -5.27
N GLN A 436 3.71 20.01 -5.72
CA GLN A 436 2.34 20.40 -5.32
C GLN A 436 2.10 20.24 -3.81
N ILE A 437 2.59 19.14 -3.22
CA ILE A 437 2.40 18.86 -1.79
C ILE A 437 3.16 19.85 -0.92
N VAL A 438 4.45 20.05 -1.21
CA VAL A 438 5.29 20.93 -0.40
C VAL A 438 4.88 22.39 -0.55
N SER A 439 4.59 22.85 -1.77
CA SER A 439 4.14 24.23 -2.02
C SER A 439 2.81 24.53 -1.32
N PHE A 440 1.85 23.61 -1.37
CA PHE A 440 0.58 23.75 -0.67
C PHE A 440 0.79 23.80 0.85
N TYR A 441 1.63 22.92 1.40
CA TYR A 441 1.94 22.91 2.83
C TYR A 441 2.59 24.22 3.29
N VAL A 442 3.62 24.69 2.58
CA VAL A 442 4.34 25.94 2.90
C VAL A 442 3.39 27.14 2.83
N LYS A 443 2.52 27.21 1.82
CA LYS A 443 1.50 28.26 1.72
C LYS A 443 0.59 28.27 2.95
N MET A 444 0.05 27.11 3.32
CA MET A 444 -0.85 27.00 4.48
C MET A 444 -0.19 27.40 5.80
N VAL A 445 1.09 27.05 6.00
CA VAL A 445 1.85 27.47 7.19
C VAL A 445 2.03 28.98 7.22
N LYS A 446 2.42 29.59 6.09
CA LYS A 446 2.58 31.05 5.98
C LYS A 446 1.27 31.80 6.22
N ASP A 447 0.16 31.33 5.65
CA ASP A 447 -1.16 31.93 5.84
C ASP A 447 -1.56 31.88 7.32
N LYS A 448 -1.29 30.75 8.01
CA LYS A 448 -1.54 30.62 9.45
C LYS A 448 -0.68 31.58 10.28
N GLU A 449 0.62 31.65 10.01
CA GLU A 449 1.52 32.58 10.71
C GLU A 449 1.13 34.04 10.49
N ALA A 450 0.70 34.41 9.29
CA ALA A 450 0.21 35.76 8.98
C ALA A 450 -1.06 36.09 9.77
N ILE A 451 -1.99 35.15 9.87
CA ILE A 451 -3.21 35.29 10.69
C ILE A 451 -2.83 35.45 12.17
N ASP A 452 -1.98 34.57 12.71
CA ASP A 452 -1.56 34.61 14.12
C ASP A 452 -0.82 35.92 14.46
N ASN A 453 0.01 36.44 13.56
CA ASN A 453 0.71 37.72 13.71
C ASN A 453 -0.23 38.93 13.58
N GLY A 454 -1.26 38.85 12.73
CA GLY A 454 -2.33 39.86 12.66
C GLY A 454 -3.11 39.94 13.98
N TYR A 455 -3.46 38.79 14.56
CA TYR A 455 -4.12 38.73 15.87
C TYR A 455 -3.23 39.22 17.02
N ARG A 456 -1.92 38.94 17.00
CA ARG A 456 -0.97 39.49 17.99
C ARG A 456 -0.85 41.01 17.87
N SER A 457 -0.74 41.54 16.65
CA SER A 457 -0.68 42.99 16.42
C SER A 457 -1.95 43.69 16.91
N GLN A 458 -3.13 43.09 16.70
CA GLN A 458 -4.40 43.60 17.23
C GLN A 458 -4.47 43.53 18.77
N LYS A 459 -3.92 42.48 19.39
CA LYS A 459 -3.82 42.35 20.86
C LYS A 459 -2.85 43.36 21.47
N ASP A 460 -1.75 43.68 20.80
CA ASP A 460 -0.78 44.67 21.29
C ASP A 460 -1.30 46.11 21.09
N ILE A 461 -2.11 46.38 20.06
CA ILE A 461 -2.90 47.61 19.94
C ILE A 461 -3.94 47.73 21.08
N ASN A 462 -4.59 46.62 21.43
CA ASN A 462 -5.58 46.60 22.51
C ASN A 462 -4.96 46.59 23.92
N LYS A 463 -3.70 46.17 24.10
CA LYS A 463 -2.96 46.32 25.38
C LYS A 463 -2.60 47.78 25.72
N GLY A 464 -2.70 48.70 24.76
CA GLY A 464 -2.67 50.15 25.02
C GLY A 464 -3.94 50.67 25.70
N LYS A 465 -4.98 49.85 25.83
CA LYS A 465 -6.24 50.16 26.51
C LYS A 465 -6.70 48.96 27.36
N GLU A 466 -6.29 49.00 28.63
CA GLU A 466 -6.76 48.18 29.75
C GLU A 466 -6.37 46.68 29.81
N GLY A 467 -5.84 46.30 30.98
CA GLY A 467 -6.24 45.10 31.72
C GLY A 467 -5.96 43.70 31.14
N LYS A 468 -4.96 43.02 31.72
CA LYS A 468 -4.69 41.56 31.67
C LYS A 468 -5.88 40.67 31.23
N VAL A 469 -5.69 39.91 30.14
CA VAL A 469 -6.20 38.53 30.01
C VAL A 469 -5.15 37.66 29.31
N VAL A 470 -4.65 36.66 30.03
CA VAL A 470 -3.80 35.58 29.50
C VAL A 470 -4.72 34.43 29.09
N ALA A 471 -4.71 34.05 27.82
CA ALA A 471 -5.26 32.79 27.35
C ALA A 471 -4.36 32.27 26.22
N SER A 472 -3.67 31.16 26.52
CA SER A 472 -2.98 30.32 25.53
C SER A 472 -4.02 29.69 24.60
N PHE A 473 -3.74 29.68 23.29
CA PHE A 473 -4.71 29.31 22.25
C PHE A 473 -4.18 28.12 21.45
N ASP A 474 -4.10 26.95 22.09
CA ASP A 474 -3.78 25.66 21.44
C ASP A 474 -5.04 24.97 20.84
N PHE A 475 -6.15 25.68 20.69
CA PHE A 475 -7.46 25.05 20.49
C PHE A 475 -7.90 24.83 19.02
N PHE A 476 -7.25 25.47 18.03
CA PHE A 476 -7.80 25.50 16.66
C PHE A 476 -7.36 24.39 15.71
N LEU A 477 -6.57 23.41 16.16
CA LEU A 477 -6.37 22.16 15.41
C LEU A 477 -7.33 21.03 15.83
N SER A 478 -8.19 21.29 16.82
CA SER A 478 -9.13 20.32 17.39
C SER A 478 -10.60 20.57 17.05
N ALA A 479 -10.98 21.76 16.59
CA ALA A 479 -12.36 22.08 16.27
C ALA A 479 -12.51 22.35 14.77
N GLY A 480 -13.28 21.50 14.09
CA GLY A 480 -13.73 21.80 12.73
C GLY A 480 -14.63 23.04 12.77
N SER A 481 -14.21 24.10 12.08
CA SER A 481 -15.11 25.19 11.72
C SER A 481 -14.68 25.86 10.41
N VAL A 482 -15.55 25.66 9.42
CA VAL A 482 -15.99 26.56 8.35
C VAL A 482 -14.88 27.38 7.65
N LEU A 483 -14.45 26.88 6.48
CA LEU A 483 -13.80 27.70 5.46
C LEU A 483 -14.82 28.69 4.84
N PRO A 484 -14.41 29.88 4.39
CA PRO A 484 -15.31 30.83 3.73
C PRO A 484 -15.87 30.23 2.43
N GLN A 485 -17.19 30.24 2.30
CA GLN A 485 -17.90 29.81 1.11
C GLN A 485 -17.55 30.73 -0.07
N ASN A 486 -16.99 30.14 -1.13
CA ASN A 486 -17.16 30.57 -2.51
C ASN A 486 -16.87 29.35 -3.40
N ILE A 487 -17.89 28.52 -3.59
CA ILE A 487 -17.91 27.42 -4.56
C ILE A 487 -19.05 27.72 -5.54
N PRO A 488 -18.83 27.71 -6.87
CA PRO A 488 -19.92 27.80 -7.83
C PRO A 488 -20.77 26.53 -7.79
N HIS A 489 -22.09 26.69 -7.83
CA HIS A 489 -23.09 25.63 -7.94
C HIS A 489 -22.74 24.61 -9.06
N CYS A 490 -22.71 23.33 -8.69
CA CYS A 490 -23.01 22.24 -9.60
C CYS A 490 -24.07 21.35 -8.92
N GLU A 491 -25.29 21.43 -9.45
CA GLU A 491 -26.42 20.59 -9.09
C GLU A 491 -26.16 19.14 -9.51
N ASN A 492 -26.35 18.20 -8.57
CA ASN A 492 -26.95 16.87 -8.77
C ASN A 492 -26.84 16.10 -7.45
N VAL A 493 -27.90 16.23 -6.64
CA VAL A 493 -28.17 15.37 -5.49
C VAL A 493 -29.24 14.38 -5.92
N SER A 494 -28.97 13.08 -5.80
CA SER A 494 -29.98 12.01 -5.77
C SER A 494 -29.54 11.09 -4.64
N GLU A 495 -30.17 11.17 -3.47
CA GLU A 495 -31.41 10.47 -3.06
C GLU A 495 -31.19 8.99 -2.72
N ASP A 496 -31.86 8.61 -1.63
CA ASP A 496 -31.73 7.42 -0.80
C ASP A 496 -31.83 6.09 -1.54
N VAL A 497 -31.10 5.08 -1.07
CA VAL A 497 -31.44 3.66 -1.33
C VAL A 497 -31.31 2.84 -0.05
N VAL A 498 -32.47 2.34 0.38
CA VAL A 498 -32.73 1.35 1.42
C VAL A 498 -32.11 0.00 1.03
N LEU A 499 -31.46 -0.70 1.97
CA LEU A 499 -30.98 -2.06 1.77
C LEU A 499 -31.77 -3.05 2.64
N ASP A 500 -32.47 -3.93 1.92
CA ASP A 500 -33.21 -5.10 2.39
C ASP A 500 -32.24 -6.26 2.71
N LEU A 501 -32.49 -6.95 3.81
CA LEU A 501 -31.66 -8.02 4.35
C LEU A 501 -32.24 -9.38 3.95
N SER A 502 -31.48 -10.17 3.19
CA SER A 502 -31.68 -11.62 3.16
C SER A 502 -30.37 -12.35 3.47
N THR A 503 -30.38 -13.02 4.61
CA THR A 503 -29.32 -13.89 5.14
C THR A 503 -29.46 -15.28 4.53
N HIS A 504 -28.41 -15.85 3.94
CA HIS A 504 -28.21 -17.31 3.89
C HIS A 504 -26.73 -17.71 3.98
N GLY A 505 -26.41 -18.40 5.09
CA GLY A 505 -25.34 -19.35 5.36
C GLY A 505 -24.00 -19.27 4.61
N SER A 506 -22.96 -18.83 5.32
CA SER A 506 -21.68 -19.57 5.46
C SER A 506 -20.69 -18.78 6.34
N ASN A 507 -20.10 -19.45 7.34
CA ASN A 507 -19.09 -18.93 8.26
C ASN A 507 -17.78 -18.60 7.54
N LYS A 508 -17.70 -17.48 6.81
CA LYS A 508 -16.43 -16.93 6.30
C LYS A 508 -16.55 -15.40 6.19
N ILE A 509 -15.73 -14.69 6.96
CA ILE A 509 -15.61 -13.24 6.83
C ILE A 509 -14.18 -12.92 6.44
N THR A 510 -14.04 -12.24 5.31
CA THR A 510 -12.79 -11.59 4.94
C THR A 510 -13.11 -10.13 4.68
N PHE A 511 -12.44 -9.27 5.41
CA PHE A 511 -12.55 -7.82 5.24
C PHE A 511 -11.67 -7.35 4.09
N HIS A 512 -12.22 -6.50 3.23
CA HIS A 512 -11.48 -5.78 2.19
C HIS A 512 -11.55 -4.29 2.46
N MET A 513 -10.39 -3.65 2.54
CA MET A 513 -10.30 -2.21 2.55
C MET A 513 -9.48 -1.72 1.37
N PHE A 514 -10.10 -0.88 0.55
CA PHE A 514 -9.38 0.00 -0.36
C PHE A 514 -9.18 1.34 0.31
N GLU A 515 -7.94 1.61 0.75
CA GLU A 515 -7.52 3.00 0.87
C GLU A 515 -7.23 3.55 -0.53
N HIS A 516 -8.17 4.35 -1.03
CA HIS A 516 -8.00 5.46 -1.96
C HIS A 516 -6.55 5.77 -2.40
N THR A 517 -6.09 5.07 -3.44
CA THR A 517 -5.13 5.64 -4.39
C THR A 517 -5.86 6.72 -5.17
N ILE A 518 -5.25 7.90 -5.20
CA ILE A 518 -5.83 9.19 -5.54
C ILE A 518 -6.46 9.24 -6.94
N PHE A 519 -7.73 9.69 -6.94
CA PHE A 519 -8.45 10.49 -7.94
C PHE A 519 -7.61 11.13 -9.06
N LEU A 520 -8.00 10.85 -10.29
CA LEU A 520 -8.43 11.89 -11.22
C LEU A 520 -9.88 11.60 -11.62
#